data_AF-A0A086MXU8-F1
#
_entry.id   AF-A0A086MXU8-F1
#
_cell.length_a   1.000
_cell.length_b   1.000
_cell.length_c   1.000
_cell.angle_alpha   90.00
_cell.angle_beta   90.00
_cell.angle_gamma   90.00
#
_symmetry.space_group_name_H-M   'P 1'
#
loop_
_entity.id
_entity.type
_entity.pdbx_description
1 polymer ?
#
loop_
_entity_poly.entity_id
_entity_poly.type
_entity_poly.pdbx_seq_one_letter_code
_entity_poly.pdbx_strand_id
1 'polypeptide(L)'
;MRSIWNGAISFGLVSIPIKLMNATESHSVSFRQIHTEDGGRIRYRKVCELEDREVSQSEIGKAYEDADGSMIPITDEDLSHLPLPTARTIEIVAFVPQERIDPLQMGSAYYLAASGAPAAKPYTLLREALKRSNRVAIAKFALRGRERLGMLRVVGDAIAMHGLLWPDEVRAPEDVAPDSQVTVRDQELDLADALMDTLGEIDLDDLHDEYREALEEVVAAKAAGEAPPQAPEEAAPGKVLDLMAALESSVRAARESRGGDAGPAEEAEVRTLRQRKQPARRAPKETGGKKSTSTSAKKTAAKKTEAKKSTSSAARKSTAKSTQSAKKTADRGTAKKAAGKSTAGKATAKKTASRGRSA
;
A
#
# COMPACT_ATOMS: atom_id res chain seq x y z
N MET A 1 -18.63 6.35 -6.23
CA MET A 1 -17.70 5.27 -6.67
C MET A 1 -17.44 5.37 -8.17
N ARG A 2 -16.18 5.52 -8.58
CA ARG A 2 -15.77 5.55 -9.99
C ARG A 2 -15.14 4.21 -10.37
N SER A 3 -15.47 3.69 -11.55
CA SER A 3 -14.79 2.51 -12.09
C SER A 3 -13.33 2.84 -12.40
N ILE A 4 -12.42 2.02 -11.88
CA ILE A 4 -10.97 2.11 -12.12
C ILE A 4 -10.60 1.22 -13.31
N TRP A 5 -11.33 0.11 -13.50
CA TRP A 5 -11.05 -0.87 -14.54
C TRP A 5 -12.34 -1.57 -14.96
N ASN A 6 -12.46 -1.86 -16.25
CA ASN A 6 -13.57 -2.64 -16.79
C ASN A 6 -13.01 -3.90 -17.43
N GLY A 7 -13.67 -5.03 -17.19
CA GLY A 7 -13.25 -6.32 -17.72
C GLY A 7 -14.33 -7.36 -17.53
N ALA A 8 -13.94 -8.63 -17.50
CA ALA A 8 -14.87 -9.72 -17.24
C ALA A 8 -14.30 -10.71 -16.23
N ILE A 9 -15.17 -11.35 -15.43
CA ILE A 9 -14.82 -12.55 -14.67
C ILE A 9 -14.99 -13.74 -15.62
N SER A 10 -13.94 -14.55 -15.77
CA SER A 10 -13.98 -15.78 -16.54
C SER A 10 -13.83 -16.98 -15.61
N PHE A 11 -14.68 -17.98 -15.77
CA PHE A 11 -14.48 -19.29 -15.16
C PHE A 11 -14.97 -20.38 -16.12
N GLY A 12 -14.03 -21.19 -16.62
CA GLY A 12 -14.31 -22.18 -17.67
C GLY A 12 -14.88 -21.53 -18.93
N LEU A 13 -16.18 -21.73 -19.18
CA LEU A 13 -16.89 -21.24 -20.38
C LEU A 13 -17.76 -20.00 -20.11
N VAL A 14 -17.83 -19.53 -18.87
CA VAL A 14 -18.69 -18.40 -18.49
C VAL A 14 -17.87 -17.14 -18.37
N SER A 15 -18.30 -16.07 -19.05
CA SER A 15 -17.71 -14.73 -18.97
C SER A 15 -18.74 -13.72 -18.50
N ILE A 16 -18.44 -13.00 -17.41
CA ILE A 16 -19.33 -12.05 -16.75
C ILE A 16 -18.70 -10.65 -16.83
N PRO A 17 -19.23 -9.74 -17.65
CA PRO A 17 -18.75 -8.36 -17.70
C PRO A 17 -18.90 -7.66 -16.35
N ILE A 18 -17.82 -7.06 -15.84
CA ILE A 18 -17.80 -6.33 -14.57
C ILE A 18 -17.07 -4.98 -14.66
N LYS A 19 -17.32 -4.15 -13.67
CA LYS A 19 -16.61 -2.90 -13.38
C LYS A 19 -15.97 -3.02 -12.01
N LEU A 20 -14.69 -2.69 -11.92
CA LEU A 20 -13.90 -2.75 -10.71
C LEU A 20 -13.78 -1.34 -10.10
N MET A 21 -14.14 -1.22 -8.84
CA MET A 21 -14.20 0.03 -8.09
C MET A 21 -13.38 -0.12 -6.80
N ASN A 22 -12.79 0.96 -6.27
CA ASN A 22 -12.09 0.86 -4.99
C ASN A 22 -13.08 0.53 -3.87
N ALA A 23 -12.74 -0.40 -2.98
CA ALA A 23 -13.54 -0.66 -1.79
C ALA A 23 -13.11 0.19 -0.59
N THR A 24 -11.87 0.69 -0.62
CA THR A 24 -11.29 1.53 0.43
C THR A 24 -11.08 2.96 -0.07
N GLU A 25 -11.21 3.93 0.82
CA GLU A 25 -10.85 5.32 0.60
C GLU A 25 -9.76 5.72 1.60
N SER A 26 -8.78 6.49 1.14
CA SER A 26 -7.73 7.02 2.00
C SER A 26 -8.15 8.39 2.47
N HIS A 27 -8.24 8.59 3.78
CA HIS A 27 -8.57 9.87 4.40
C HIS A 27 -7.33 10.65 4.88
N SER A 28 -6.14 10.32 4.37
CA SER A 28 -4.90 10.97 4.76
C SER A 28 -4.87 12.45 4.35
N VAL A 29 -4.45 13.30 5.29
CA VAL A 29 -4.28 14.74 5.05
C VAL A 29 -3.04 14.96 4.16
N SER A 30 -3.25 15.53 2.97
CA SER A 30 -2.15 15.81 2.03
C SER A 30 -1.60 17.21 2.24
N PHE A 31 -0.29 17.31 2.50
CA PHE A 31 0.40 18.59 2.58
C PHE A 31 0.97 18.99 1.21
N ARG A 32 0.98 20.30 0.95
CA ARG A 32 1.76 20.87 -0.14
C ARG A 32 3.05 21.43 0.42
N GLN A 33 4.14 21.15 -0.27
CA GLN A 33 5.43 21.73 0.07
C GLN A 33 5.43 23.22 -0.27
N ILE A 34 5.92 24.01 0.67
CA ILE A 34 6.15 25.44 0.55
C ILE A 34 7.61 25.74 0.87
N HIS A 35 8.14 26.78 0.24
CA HIS A 35 9.41 27.36 0.64
C HIS A 35 9.18 28.13 1.95
N THR A 36 10.01 27.85 2.95
CA THR A 36 9.77 28.27 4.34
C THR A 36 9.94 29.77 4.56
N GLU A 37 10.71 30.45 3.70
CA GLU A 37 10.98 31.89 3.85
C GLU A 37 9.86 32.77 3.29
N ASP A 38 9.26 32.38 2.16
CA ASP A 38 8.29 33.21 1.42
C ASP A 38 6.90 32.56 1.30
N GLY A 39 6.73 31.32 1.77
CA GLY A 39 5.49 30.54 1.62
C GLY A 39 5.19 30.11 0.18
N GLY A 40 6.15 30.28 -0.75
CA GLY A 40 5.99 29.97 -2.16
C GLY A 40 5.83 28.47 -2.39
N ARG A 41 4.89 28.06 -3.25
CA ARG A 41 4.66 26.64 -3.54
C ARG A 41 5.82 26.03 -4.33
N ILE A 42 6.39 24.94 -3.83
CA ILE A 42 7.45 24.17 -4.51
C ILE A 42 6.87 23.43 -5.73
N ARG A 43 7.60 23.40 -6.84
CA ARG A 43 7.29 22.62 -8.05
C ARG A 43 8.46 21.72 -8.42
N TYR A 44 8.17 20.47 -8.74
CA TYR A 44 9.14 19.52 -9.28
C TYR A 44 9.18 19.61 -10.81
N ARG A 45 10.39 19.54 -11.36
CA ARG A 45 10.65 19.45 -12.81
C ARG A 45 11.46 18.19 -13.06
N LYS A 46 11.15 17.50 -14.15
CA LYS A 46 11.87 16.29 -14.55
C LYS A 46 12.89 16.70 -15.60
N VAL A 47 14.17 16.40 -15.37
CA VAL A 47 15.27 16.79 -16.25
C VAL A 47 15.94 15.53 -16.78
N CYS A 48 16.20 15.48 -18.09
CA CYS A 48 16.95 14.39 -18.72
C CYS A 48 18.44 14.56 -18.43
N GLU A 49 19.11 13.55 -17.89
CA GLU A 49 20.53 13.61 -17.53
C GLU A 49 21.46 13.81 -18.73
N LEU A 50 21.11 13.26 -19.89
CA LEU A 50 21.94 13.35 -21.09
C LEU A 50 21.88 14.73 -21.78
N GLU A 51 20.72 15.39 -21.70
CA GLU A 51 20.48 16.68 -22.37
C GLU A 51 20.49 17.88 -21.41
N ASP A 52 20.50 17.62 -20.10
CA ASP A 52 20.28 18.59 -19.02
C ASP A 52 19.07 19.52 -19.27
N ARG A 53 18.01 18.92 -19.84
CA ARG A 53 16.81 19.61 -20.30
C ARG A 53 15.58 19.12 -19.57
N GLU A 54 14.68 20.04 -19.21
CA GLU A 54 13.37 19.70 -18.67
C GLU A 54 12.55 18.93 -19.73
N VAL A 55 12.07 17.76 -19.35
CA VAL A 55 11.26 16.88 -20.21
C VAL A 55 9.83 16.78 -19.70
N SER A 56 8.90 16.76 -20.64
CA SER A 56 7.48 16.56 -20.37
C SER A 56 7.16 15.09 -20.09
N GLN A 57 6.03 14.81 -19.44
CA GLN A 57 5.61 13.44 -19.13
C GLN A 57 5.47 12.55 -20.37
N SER A 58 5.12 13.12 -21.53
CA SER A 58 4.99 12.42 -22.81
C SER A 58 6.33 11.98 -23.41
N GLU A 59 7.43 12.61 -23.01
CA GLU A 59 8.79 12.25 -23.47
C GLU A 59 9.43 11.19 -22.56
N ILE A 60 8.77 10.78 -21.47
CA ILE A 60 9.31 9.85 -20.48
C ILE A 60 8.74 8.44 -20.73
N GLY A 61 9.60 7.56 -21.24
CA GLY A 61 9.34 6.13 -21.38
C GLY A 61 9.78 5.32 -20.15
N LYS A 62 9.66 3.99 -20.23
CA LYS A 62 10.21 3.04 -19.26
C LYS A 62 11.34 2.28 -19.92
N ALA A 63 12.32 1.85 -19.13
CA ALA A 63 13.38 0.95 -19.58
C ALA A 63 13.63 -0.12 -18.51
N TYR A 64 14.04 -1.30 -18.96
CA TYR A 64 14.56 -2.37 -18.12
C TYR A 64 16.09 -2.25 -18.08
N GLU A 65 16.65 -2.27 -16.87
CA GLU A 65 18.11 -2.29 -16.67
C GLU A 65 18.58 -3.74 -16.58
N ASP A 66 19.42 -4.16 -17.52
CA ASP A 66 20.02 -5.49 -17.52
C ASP A 66 21.22 -5.55 -16.54
N ALA A 67 21.68 -6.76 -16.21
CA ALA A 67 22.79 -6.98 -15.27
C ALA A 67 24.09 -6.25 -15.68
N ASP A 68 24.27 -6.02 -16.98
CA ASP A 68 25.42 -5.29 -17.54
C ASP A 68 25.24 -3.76 -17.54
N GLY A 69 24.15 -3.23 -16.95
CA GLY A 69 23.82 -1.80 -16.88
C GLY A 69 23.25 -1.22 -18.18
N SER A 70 22.91 -2.07 -19.15
CA SER A 70 22.28 -1.64 -20.41
C SER A 70 20.80 -1.34 -20.20
N MET A 71 20.35 -0.17 -20.67
CA MET A 71 18.95 0.28 -20.58
C MET A 71 18.17 -0.13 -21.83
N ILE A 72 17.27 -1.09 -21.70
CA ILE A 72 16.43 -1.60 -22.79
C ILE A 72 15.08 -0.87 -22.71
N PRO A 73 14.76 0.04 -23.65
CA PRO A 73 13.49 0.75 -23.64
C PRO A 73 12.32 -0.21 -23.82
N ILE A 74 11.30 -0.07 -22.98
CA ILE A 74 10.06 -0.85 -23.04
C ILE A 74 8.94 0.12 -23.40
N THR A 75 8.38 -0.05 -24.59
CA THR A 75 7.29 0.80 -25.09
C THR A 75 5.93 0.29 -24.60
N ASP A 76 4.92 1.16 -24.65
CA ASP A 76 3.54 0.74 -24.37
C ASP A 76 3.04 -0.29 -25.40
N GLU A 77 3.57 -0.29 -26.62
CA GLU A 77 3.25 -1.28 -27.66
C GLU A 77 3.80 -2.67 -27.27
N ASP A 78 5.06 -2.75 -26.81
CA ASP A 78 5.66 -3.98 -26.29
C ASP A 78 4.84 -4.55 -25.13
N LEU A 79 4.39 -3.69 -24.21
CA LEU A 79 3.54 -4.09 -23.08
C LEU A 79 2.14 -4.52 -23.53
N SER A 80 1.59 -3.92 -24.59
CA SER A 80 0.26 -4.25 -25.11
C SER A 80 0.21 -5.60 -25.82
N HIS A 81 1.35 -6.04 -26.38
CA HIS A 81 1.51 -7.35 -27.02
C HIS A 81 1.94 -8.45 -26.05
N LEU A 82 2.10 -8.14 -24.76
CA LEU A 82 2.35 -9.18 -23.77
C LEU A 82 1.22 -10.22 -23.85
N PRO A 83 1.54 -11.51 -24.06
CA PRO A 83 0.56 -12.58 -24.19
C PRO A 83 0.00 -12.94 -22.80
N LEU A 84 -0.58 -11.96 -22.10
CA LEU A 84 -1.23 -12.15 -20.82
C LEU A 84 -2.72 -12.43 -21.06
N PRO A 85 -3.20 -13.67 -20.87
CA PRO A 85 -4.62 -13.99 -21.01
C PRO A 85 -5.50 -13.19 -20.03
N THR A 86 -4.90 -12.64 -18.97
CA THR A 86 -5.53 -11.88 -17.89
C THR A 86 -5.60 -10.37 -18.12
N ALA A 87 -5.16 -9.86 -19.28
CA ALA A 87 -5.07 -8.42 -19.57
C ALA A 87 -6.37 -7.62 -19.32
N ARG A 88 -7.53 -8.23 -19.60
CA ARG A 88 -8.87 -7.64 -19.38
C ARG A 88 -9.83 -8.59 -18.66
N THR A 89 -9.29 -9.64 -18.05
CA THR A 89 -10.09 -10.75 -17.51
C THR A 89 -9.57 -11.12 -16.14
N ILE A 90 -10.50 -11.29 -15.20
CA ILE A 90 -10.25 -11.93 -13.90
C ILE A 90 -10.57 -13.41 -14.11
N GLU A 91 -9.55 -14.24 -14.22
CA GLU A 91 -9.69 -15.68 -14.45
C GLU A 91 -9.73 -16.41 -13.11
N ILE A 92 -10.86 -17.04 -12.77
CA ILE A 92 -10.98 -17.88 -11.58
C ILE A 92 -10.27 -19.20 -11.83
N VAL A 93 -9.28 -19.49 -10.99
CA VAL A 93 -8.45 -20.70 -11.05
C VAL A 93 -8.98 -21.78 -10.12
N ALA A 94 -9.45 -21.41 -8.93
CA ALA A 94 -9.89 -22.37 -7.92
C ALA A 94 -10.90 -21.76 -6.94
N PHE A 95 -11.65 -22.62 -6.25
CA PHE A 95 -12.49 -22.24 -5.11
C PHE A 95 -11.94 -22.92 -3.85
N VAL A 96 -11.58 -22.12 -2.84
CA VAL A 96 -10.96 -22.59 -1.59
C VAL A 96 -11.75 -22.07 -0.39
N PRO A 97 -11.68 -22.73 0.78
CA PRO A 97 -12.16 -22.15 2.03
C PRO A 97 -11.40 -20.85 2.35
N GLN A 98 -12.06 -19.90 3.00
CA GLN A 98 -11.46 -18.59 3.30
C GLN A 98 -10.27 -18.71 4.25
N GLU A 99 -10.30 -19.69 5.16
CA GLU A 99 -9.32 -19.94 6.21
C GLU A 99 -7.96 -20.38 5.65
N ARG A 100 -7.91 -20.79 4.37
CA ARG A 100 -6.67 -21.17 3.69
C ARG A 100 -5.83 -19.95 3.26
N ILE A 101 -6.43 -18.76 3.29
CA ILE A 101 -5.76 -17.52 2.89
C ILE A 101 -5.32 -16.80 4.15
N ASP A 102 -4.00 -16.70 4.32
CA ASP A 102 -3.41 -15.95 5.40
C ASP A 102 -3.71 -14.45 5.22
N PRO A 103 -4.20 -13.74 6.26
CA PRO A 103 -4.36 -12.29 6.22
C PRO A 103 -3.13 -11.52 5.73
N LEU A 104 -1.91 -12.02 5.96
CA LEU A 104 -0.66 -11.43 5.47
C LEU A 104 -0.58 -11.39 3.94
N GLN A 105 -1.27 -12.29 3.24
CA GLN A 105 -1.33 -12.27 1.78
C GLN A 105 -2.28 -11.19 1.24
N MET A 106 -3.18 -10.65 2.06
CA MET A 106 -4.23 -9.74 1.60
C MET A 106 -3.70 -8.31 1.42
N GLY A 107 -3.96 -7.74 0.24
CA GLY A 107 -3.65 -6.36 -0.11
C GLY A 107 -4.90 -5.52 -0.35
N SER A 108 -4.82 -4.61 -1.33
CA SER A 108 -5.91 -3.67 -1.62
C SER A 108 -7.23 -4.36 -1.97
N ALA A 109 -8.33 -3.80 -1.46
CA ALA A 109 -9.68 -4.29 -1.69
C ALA A 109 -10.44 -3.48 -2.76
N TYR A 110 -11.20 -4.19 -3.58
CA TYR A 110 -12.01 -3.64 -4.67
C TYR A 110 -13.42 -4.23 -4.64
N TYR A 111 -14.42 -3.45 -5.05
CA TYR A 111 -15.75 -3.97 -5.33
C TYR A 111 -15.90 -4.25 -6.82
N LEU A 112 -16.50 -5.40 -7.15
CA LEU A 112 -16.86 -5.77 -8.52
C LEU A 112 -18.35 -5.51 -8.70
N ALA A 113 -18.74 -4.68 -9.66
CA ALA A 113 -20.13 -4.47 -10.04
C ALA A 113 -20.41 -5.08 -11.41
N ALA A 114 -21.58 -5.69 -11.60
CA ALA A 114 -22.00 -6.18 -12.91
C ALA A 114 -22.07 -5.05 -13.95
N SER A 115 -21.50 -5.27 -15.13
CA SER A 115 -21.53 -4.28 -16.20
C SER A 115 -22.77 -4.45 -17.08
N GLY A 116 -23.85 -3.80 -16.66
CA GLY A 116 -25.12 -3.76 -17.40
C GLY A 116 -26.08 -4.90 -17.07
N ALA A 117 -27.32 -4.78 -17.57
CA ALA A 117 -28.40 -5.73 -17.29
C ALA A 117 -28.10 -7.20 -17.69
N PRO A 118 -27.44 -7.49 -18.84
CA PRO A 118 -27.13 -8.88 -19.21
C PRO A 118 -26.17 -9.58 -18.24
N ALA A 119 -25.29 -8.83 -17.57
CA ALA A 119 -24.32 -9.36 -16.62
C ALA A 119 -24.92 -9.60 -15.22
N ALA A 120 -26.09 -9.02 -14.91
CA ALA A 120 -26.66 -9.05 -13.57
C ALA A 120 -27.00 -10.48 -13.10
N LYS A 121 -27.70 -11.27 -13.92
CA LYS A 121 -28.09 -12.65 -13.57
C LYS A 121 -26.88 -13.56 -13.28
N PRO A 122 -25.87 -13.68 -14.17
CA PRO A 122 -24.72 -14.54 -13.90
C PRO A 122 -23.86 -14.01 -12.75
N TYR A 123 -23.75 -12.68 -12.56
CA TYR A 123 -23.07 -12.09 -11.41
C TYR A 123 -23.74 -12.49 -10.08
N THR A 124 -25.06 -12.33 -9.99
CA THR A 124 -25.82 -12.70 -8.79
C THR A 124 -25.73 -14.21 -8.54
N LEU A 125 -25.77 -15.04 -9.59
CA LEU A 125 -25.61 -16.49 -9.44
C LEU A 125 -24.24 -16.85 -8.84
N LEU A 126 -23.16 -16.23 -9.32
CA LEU A 126 -21.82 -16.43 -8.76
C LEU A 126 -21.76 -15.99 -7.28
N ARG A 127 -22.34 -14.82 -6.96
CA ARG A 127 -22.43 -14.30 -5.59
C ARG A 127 -23.16 -15.29 -4.67
N GLU A 128 -24.35 -15.75 -5.05
CA GLU A 128 -25.13 -16.70 -4.25
C GLU A 128 -24.42 -18.06 -4.13
N ALA A 129 -23.74 -18.51 -5.18
CA ALA A 129 -22.97 -19.76 -5.14
C ALA A 129 -21.78 -19.69 -4.16
N LEU A 130 -21.03 -18.59 -4.17
CA LEU A 130 -19.93 -18.36 -3.21
C LEU A 130 -20.46 -18.29 -1.77
N LYS A 131 -21.57 -17.55 -1.56
CA LYS A 131 -22.21 -17.42 -0.25
C LYS A 131 -22.72 -18.75 0.28
N ARG A 132 -23.39 -19.55 -0.56
CA ARG A 132 -23.91 -20.87 -0.19
C ARG A 132 -22.82 -21.89 0.11
N SER A 133 -21.70 -21.83 -0.61
CA SER A 133 -20.61 -22.79 -0.45
C SER A 133 -19.61 -22.43 0.63
N ASN A 134 -19.70 -21.23 1.22
CA ASN A 134 -18.73 -20.66 2.16
C ASN A 134 -17.28 -20.76 1.64
N ARG A 135 -17.10 -20.45 0.35
CA ARG A 135 -15.80 -20.50 -0.33
C ARG A 135 -15.49 -19.16 -0.96
N VAL A 136 -14.20 -18.92 -1.14
CA VAL A 136 -13.66 -17.81 -1.90
C VAL A 136 -13.10 -18.31 -3.22
N ALA A 137 -13.19 -17.49 -4.27
CA ALA A 137 -12.61 -17.80 -5.57
C ALA A 137 -11.22 -17.17 -5.68
N ILE A 138 -10.20 -17.98 -5.94
CA ILE A 138 -8.86 -17.52 -6.26
C ILE A 138 -8.81 -17.27 -7.76
N ALA A 139 -8.34 -16.09 -8.12
CA ALA A 139 -8.27 -15.64 -9.49
C ALA A 139 -6.92 -15.02 -9.83
N LYS A 140 -6.59 -15.03 -11.12
CA LYS A 140 -5.50 -14.25 -11.70
C LYS A 140 -6.10 -13.07 -12.46
N PHE A 141 -5.50 -11.90 -12.32
CA PHE A 141 -5.94 -10.71 -13.04
C PHE A 141 -4.76 -9.80 -13.36
N ALA A 142 -4.84 -9.07 -14.46
CA ALA A 142 -3.87 -8.02 -14.76
C ALA A 142 -4.43 -6.65 -14.36
N LEU A 143 -3.67 -5.89 -13.58
CA LEU A 143 -3.99 -4.48 -13.30
C LEU A 143 -2.72 -3.65 -13.46
N ARG A 144 -2.81 -2.57 -14.25
CA ARG A 144 -1.67 -1.68 -14.56
C ARG A 144 -0.47 -2.42 -15.19
N GLY A 145 -0.74 -3.40 -16.05
CA GLY A 145 0.28 -4.12 -16.81
C GLY A 145 1.04 -5.19 -16.03
N ARG A 146 0.56 -5.58 -14.84
CA ARG A 146 1.13 -6.68 -14.04
C ARG A 146 0.04 -7.69 -13.68
N GLU A 147 0.32 -8.97 -13.89
CA GLU A 147 -0.50 -10.06 -13.39
C GLU A 147 -0.34 -10.20 -11.87
N ARG A 148 -1.46 -10.36 -11.17
CA ARG A 148 -1.52 -10.55 -9.73
C ARG A 148 -2.53 -11.65 -9.39
N LEU A 149 -2.34 -12.24 -8.22
CA LEU A 149 -3.36 -13.07 -7.59
C LEU A 149 -4.43 -12.21 -6.94
N GLY A 150 -5.66 -12.71 -6.93
CA GLY A 150 -6.77 -12.08 -6.26
C GLY A 150 -7.71 -13.10 -5.64
N MET A 151 -8.42 -12.68 -4.60
CA MET A 151 -9.46 -13.46 -3.93
C MET A 151 -10.79 -12.74 -4.07
N LEU A 152 -11.79 -13.42 -4.64
CA LEU A 152 -13.15 -12.96 -4.72
C LEU A 152 -13.96 -13.57 -3.58
N ARG A 153 -14.55 -12.71 -2.75
CA ARG A 153 -15.43 -13.08 -1.64
C ARG A 153 -16.71 -12.24 -1.65
N VAL A 154 -17.75 -12.73 -0.99
CA VAL A 154 -19.02 -12.01 -0.88
C VAL A 154 -19.00 -11.08 0.32
N VAL A 155 -19.42 -9.83 0.13
CA VAL A 155 -19.57 -8.81 1.18
C VAL A 155 -20.94 -8.16 1.01
N GLY A 156 -21.86 -8.46 1.94
CA GLY A 156 -23.25 -8.06 1.81
C GLY A 156 -23.85 -8.54 0.48
N ASP A 157 -24.24 -7.58 -0.37
CA ASP A 157 -24.82 -7.82 -1.69
C ASP A 157 -23.81 -7.69 -2.86
N ALA A 158 -22.53 -7.49 -2.59
CA ALA A 158 -21.50 -7.34 -3.60
C ALA A 158 -20.43 -8.44 -3.53
N ILE A 159 -19.71 -8.64 -4.63
CA ILE A 159 -18.47 -9.40 -4.66
C ILE A 159 -17.32 -8.41 -4.44
N ALA A 160 -16.55 -8.63 -3.38
CA ALA A 160 -15.30 -7.93 -3.12
C ALA A 160 -14.13 -8.77 -3.66
N MET A 161 -13.18 -8.11 -4.32
CA MET A 161 -11.92 -8.68 -4.75
C MET A 161 -10.79 -8.10 -3.91
N HIS A 162 -10.04 -8.96 -3.24
CA HIS A 162 -8.79 -8.60 -2.56
C HIS A 162 -7.64 -8.94 -3.50
N GLY A 163 -6.72 -8.01 -3.71
CA GLY A 163 -5.43 -8.37 -4.31
C GLY A 163 -4.66 -9.24 -3.33
N LEU A 164 -4.04 -10.31 -3.81
CA LEU A 164 -3.18 -11.18 -3.01
C LEU A 164 -1.72 -11.01 -3.42
N LEU A 165 -0.84 -11.09 -2.43
CA LEU A 165 0.59 -11.31 -2.64
C LEU A 165 0.83 -12.74 -3.15
N TRP A 166 1.86 -12.91 -3.97
CA TRP A 166 2.33 -14.23 -4.35
C TRP A 166 2.99 -14.93 -3.15
N PRO A 167 2.96 -16.28 -3.08
CA PRO A 167 3.56 -17.00 -1.96
C PRO A 167 5.04 -16.69 -1.72
N ASP A 168 5.79 -16.37 -2.76
CA ASP A 168 7.20 -15.97 -2.72
C ASP A 168 7.43 -14.51 -2.28
N GLU A 169 6.38 -13.68 -2.27
CA GLU A 169 6.43 -12.31 -1.76
C GLU A 169 6.25 -12.24 -0.24
N VAL A 170 5.83 -13.34 0.40
CA VAL A 170 5.65 -13.43 1.85
C VAL A 170 6.92 -13.98 2.50
N ARG A 171 7.51 -13.22 3.42
CA ARG A 171 8.71 -13.65 4.16
C ARG A 171 8.37 -14.73 5.19
N ALA A 172 9.26 -15.70 5.34
CA ALA A 172 9.14 -16.71 6.39
C ALA A 172 9.31 -16.08 7.78
N PRO A 173 8.54 -16.50 8.80
CA PRO A 173 8.62 -15.95 10.15
C PRO A 173 9.79 -16.50 10.98
N GLU A 174 10.55 -17.46 10.43
CA GLU A 174 11.60 -18.22 11.12
C GLU A 174 12.68 -17.34 11.75
N ASP A 175 13.02 -16.21 11.12
CA ASP A 175 14.06 -15.28 11.59
C ASP A 175 13.55 -14.27 12.65
N VAL A 176 12.26 -14.31 13.02
CA VAL A 176 11.64 -13.33 13.94
C VAL A 176 11.32 -13.93 15.30
N ALA A 177 11.07 -15.24 15.36
CA ALA A 177 10.73 -15.91 16.60
C ALA A 177 11.93 -15.93 17.57
N PRO A 178 11.70 -15.93 18.90
CA PRO A 178 12.79 -16.08 19.87
C PRO A 178 13.54 -17.40 19.64
N ASP A 179 14.87 -17.31 19.51
CA ASP A 179 15.74 -18.49 19.31
C ASP A 179 15.75 -19.45 20.52
N SER A 180 15.40 -18.93 21.70
CA SER A 180 15.32 -19.71 22.94
C SER A 180 13.96 -20.38 23.08
N GLN A 181 13.94 -21.69 23.30
CA GLN A 181 12.73 -22.40 23.72
C GLN A 181 12.34 -21.93 25.13
N VAL A 182 11.29 -21.11 25.21
CA VAL A 182 10.69 -20.67 26.47
C VAL A 182 9.50 -21.57 26.78
N THR A 183 9.49 -22.19 27.96
CA THR A 183 8.34 -22.95 28.44
C THR A 183 7.45 -22.02 29.26
N VAL A 184 6.19 -21.91 28.85
CA VAL A 184 5.16 -21.13 29.57
C VAL A 184 4.35 -22.09 30.45
N ARG A 185 4.02 -21.68 31.68
CA ARG A 185 3.18 -22.47 32.58
C ARG A 185 1.71 -22.15 32.35
N ASP A 186 0.84 -23.14 32.53
CA ASP A 186 -0.62 -22.97 32.36
C ASP A 186 -1.18 -21.85 33.26
N GLN A 187 -0.67 -21.70 34.49
CA GLN A 187 -1.06 -20.61 35.40
C GLN A 187 -0.75 -19.21 34.87
N GLU A 188 0.32 -19.07 34.07
CA GLU A 188 0.68 -17.80 33.44
C GLU A 188 -0.25 -17.49 32.27
N LEU A 189 -0.72 -18.53 31.56
CA LEU A 189 -1.73 -18.41 30.51
C LEU A 189 -3.09 -18.03 31.11
N ASP A 190 -3.51 -18.70 32.19
CA ASP A 190 -4.78 -18.39 32.88
C ASP A 190 -4.82 -16.93 33.37
N LEU A 191 -3.69 -16.42 33.87
CA LEU A 191 -3.58 -15.03 34.30
C LEU A 191 -3.60 -14.05 33.11
N ALA A 192 -2.97 -14.42 31.99
CA ALA A 192 -3.02 -13.64 30.76
C ALA A 192 -4.45 -13.56 30.21
N ASP A 193 -5.18 -14.67 30.17
CA ASP A 193 -6.58 -14.73 29.74
C ASP A 193 -7.46 -13.83 30.63
N ALA A 194 -7.30 -13.91 31.95
CA ALA A 194 -8.01 -13.05 32.88
C ALA A 194 -7.73 -11.56 32.66
N LEU A 195 -6.53 -11.18 32.21
CA LEU A 195 -6.24 -9.80 31.82
C LEU A 195 -6.87 -9.42 30.48
N MET A 196 -6.87 -10.30 29.49
CA MET A 196 -7.54 -10.01 28.21
C MET A 196 -9.04 -9.75 28.44
N ASP A 197 -9.68 -10.56 29.28
CA ASP A 197 -11.07 -10.37 29.69
C ASP A 197 -11.28 -9.04 30.45
N THR A 198 -10.25 -8.53 31.11
CA THR A 198 -10.34 -7.23 31.76
C THR A 198 -10.34 -6.06 30.77
N LEU A 199 -9.66 -6.19 29.63
CA LEU A 199 -9.62 -5.11 28.62
C LEU A 199 -10.94 -4.99 27.84
N GLY A 200 -11.79 -6.02 27.86
CA GLY A 200 -13.15 -5.97 27.30
C GLY A 200 -13.21 -5.89 25.77
N GLU A 201 -14.43 -5.86 25.23
CA GLU A 201 -14.66 -5.69 23.79
C GLU A 201 -14.79 -4.19 23.45
N ILE A 202 -14.15 -3.77 22.37
CA ILE A 202 -14.22 -2.39 21.85
C ILE A 202 -15.10 -2.39 20.61
N ASP A 203 -16.01 -1.42 20.51
CA ASP A 203 -16.71 -1.15 19.26
C ASP A 203 -15.74 -0.50 18.26
N LEU A 204 -15.57 -1.11 17.10
CA LEU A 204 -14.66 -0.62 16.07
C LEU A 204 -15.12 0.73 15.51
N ASP A 205 -16.41 1.06 15.61
CA ASP A 205 -16.97 2.33 15.14
C ASP A 205 -16.57 3.51 16.06
N ASP A 206 -16.18 3.24 17.31
CA ASP A 206 -15.67 4.26 18.25
C ASP A 206 -14.18 4.59 18.03
N LEU A 207 -13.48 3.81 17.20
CA LEU A 207 -12.08 4.04 16.90
C LEU A 207 -11.94 5.11 15.81
N HIS A 208 -11.19 6.16 16.12
CA HIS A 208 -10.97 7.29 15.22
C HIS A 208 -9.47 7.58 15.02
N ASP A 209 -9.16 8.25 13.91
CA ASP A 209 -7.80 8.70 13.61
C ASP A 209 -7.51 9.98 14.42
N GLU A 210 -7.05 9.80 15.65
CA GLU A 210 -6.72 10.90 16.57
C GLU A 210 -5.68 11.86 15.97
N TYR A 211 -4.76 11.36 15.14
CA TYR A 211 -3.78 12.20 14.45
C TYR A 211 -4.45 13.16 13.47
N ARG A 212 -5.43 12.68 12.69
CA ARG A 212 -6.18 13.54 11.76
C ARG A 212 -6.95 14.61 12.52
N GLU A 213 -7.67 14.25 13.58
CA GLU A 213 -8.45 15.20 14.38
C GLU A 213 -7.56 16.27 15.00
N ALA A 214 -6.47 15.86 15.65
CA ALA A 214 -5.49 16.80 16.21
C ALA A 214 -4.88 17.71 15.14
N LEU A 215 -4.59 17.17 13.95
CA LEU A 215 -4.06 17.95 12.85
C LEU A 215 -5.07 18.97 12.30
N GLU A 216 -6.34 18.61 12.17
CA GLU A 216 -7.40 19.51 11.74
C GLU A 216 -7.59 20.66 12.73
N GLU A 217 -7.51 20.39 14.04
CA GLU A 217 -7.53 21.43 15.07
C GLU A 217 -6.32 22.37 14.98
N VAL A 218 -5.11 21.82 14.81
CA VAL A 218 -3.90 22.63 14.61
C VAL A 218 -4.01 23.51 13.37
N VAL A 219 -4.56 22.99 12.28
CA VAL A 219 -4.79 23.76 11.05
C VAL A 219 -5.84 24.85 11.28
N ALA A 220 -6.94 24.55 11.98
CA ALA A 220 -7.98 25.52 12.31
C ALA A 220 -7.46 26.65 13.21
N ALA A 221 -6.72 26.32 14.26
CA ALA A 221 -6.09 27.29 15.16
C ALA A 221 -5.11 28.20 14.39
N LYS A 222 -4.22 27.61 13.58
CA LYS A 222 -3.29 28.37 12.74
C LYS A 222 -4.00 29.24 11.70
N ALA A 223 -5.13 28.80 11.15
CA ALA A 223 -5.94 29.58 10.22
C ALA A 223 -6.65 30.76 10.91
N ALA A 224 -7.06 30.59 12.16
CA ALA A 224 -7.64 31.65 13.00
C ALA A 224 -6.60 32.61 13.58
N GLY A 225 -5.30 32.27 13.52
CA GLY A 225 -4.22 33.04 14.12
C GLY A 225 -4.01 32.77 15.62
N GLU A 226 -4.58 31.68 16.14
CA GLU A 226 -4.49 31.25 17.52
C GLU A 226 -3.34 30.25 17.72
N ALA A 227 -2.92 30.08 18.97
CA ALA A 227 -1.93 29.06 19.31
C ALA A 227 -2.54 27.66 19.12
N PRO A 228 -1.79 26.68 18.60
CA PRO A 228 -2.28 25.31 18.46
C PRO A 228 -2.62 24.71 19.82
N PRO A 229 -3.61 23.81 19.89
CA PRO A 229 -3.97 23.12 21.14
C PRO A 229 -2.76 22.34 21.68
N GLN A 230 -2.59 22.36 23.01
CA GLN A 230 -1.56 21.57 23.67
C GLN A 230 -2.08 20.15 23.89
N ALA A 231 -1.21 19.16 23.64
CA ALA A 231 -1.54 17.77 23.95
C ALA A 231 -1.85 17.63 25.46
N PRO A 232 -2.85 16.82 25.84
CA PRO A 232 -3.08 16.47 27.23
C PRO A 232 -1.81 15.88 27.85
N GLU A 233 -1.51 16.25 29.10
CA GLU A 233 -0.33 15.76 29.82
C GLU A 233 -0.43 14.24 30.00
N GLU A 234 0.56 13.49 29.47
CA GLU A 234 0.58 12.03 29.54
C GLU A 234 0.49 11.57 31.00
N ALA A 235 -0.46 10.68 31.29
CA ALA A 235 -0.53 10.00 32.57
C ALA A 235 0.80 9.27 32.81
N ALA A 236 1.39 9.47 34.00
CA ALA A 236 2.72 8.96 34.31
C ALA A 236 2.84 7.45 34.02
N PRO A 237 3.92 7.00 33.37
CA PRO A 237 4.08 5.60 33.00
C PRO A 237 4.07 4.72 34.25
N GLY A 238 3.18 3.72 34.27
CA GLY A 238 3.14 2.70 35.30
C GLY A 238 4.49 1.99 35.37
N LYS A 239 5.07 1.88 36.58
CA LYS A 239 6.36 1.23 36.82
C LYS A 239 6.27 -0.26 36.42
N VAL A 240 6.88 -0.60 35.29
CA VAL A 240 7.06 -1.99 34.83
C VAL A 240 8.19 -2.62 35.65
N LEU A 241 7.90 -3.07 36.86
CA LEU A 241 8.80 -3.92 37.65
C LEU A 241 7.98 -5.06 38.26
N ASP A 242 8.34 -6.26 37.82
CA ASP A 242 7.69 -7.56 38.07
C ASP A 242 6.32 -7.70 37.38
N LEU A 243 6.35 -8.22 36.14
CA LEU A 243 5.15 -8.49 35.35
C LEU A 243 4.12 -9.26 36.17
N MET A 244 4.50 -10.23 37.00
CA MET A 244 3.53 -10.96 37.83
C MET A 244 2.82 -10.05 38.84
N ALA A 245 3.56 -9.20 39.56
CA ALA A 245 2.98 -8.26 40.51
C ALA A 245 2.15 -7.17 39.79
N ALA A 246 2.60 -6.73 38.62
CA ALA A 246 1.89 -5.76 37.79
C ALA A 246 0.59 -6.35 37.22
N LEU A 247 0.61 -7.59 36.72
CA LEU A 247 -0.55 -8.34 36.25
C LEU A 247 -1.56 -8.55 37.39
N GLU A 248 -1.13 -9.03 38.56
CA GLU A 248 -2.00 -9.21 39.74
C GLU A 248 -2.63 -7.88 40.20
N SER A 249 -1.87 -6.78 40.16
CA SER A 249 -2.37 -5.46 40.53
C SER A 249 -3.38 -4.91 39.52
N SER A 250 -3.18 -5.16 38.22
CA SER A 250 -4.11 -4.76 37.16
C SER A 250 -5.41 -5.56 37.22
N VAL A 251 -5.38 -6.88 37.46
CA VAL A 251 -6.60 -7.70 37.66
C VAL A 251 -7.39 -7.22 38.88
N ARG A 252 -6.70 -6.89 39.98
CA ARG A 252 -7.34 -6.38 41.19
C ARG A 252 -7.97 -5.00 40.97
N ALA A 253 -7.22 -4.08 40.36
CA ALA A 253 -7.72 -2.75 40.03
C ALA A 253 -8.90 -2.79 39.04
N ALA A 254 -8.87 -3.68 38.05
CA ALA A 254 -9.95 -3.86 37.07
C ALA A 254 -11.21 -4.54 37.65
N ARG A 255 -11.07 -5.32 38.74
CA ARG A 255 -12.19 -5.87 39.52
C ARG A 255 -12.79 -4.83 40.47
N GLU A 256 -11.96 -3.97 41.04
CA GLU A 256 -12.38 -2.88 41.92
C GLU A 256 -13.09 -1.75 41.14
N SER A 257 -12.64 -1.45 39.92
CA SER A 257 -13.28 -0.43 39.07
C SER A 257 -14.62 -0.89 38.46
N ARG A 258 -14.89 -2.19 38.41
CA ARG A 258 -16.13 -2.78 37.86
C ARG A 258 -17.28 -2.92 38.87
N GLY A 259 -17.14 -2.41 40.09
CA GLY A 259 -18.23 -2.32 41.05
C GLY A 259 -18.67 -3.68 41.60
N GLY A 260 -18.03 -4.10 42.69
CA GLY A 260 -18.47 -5.24 43.48
C GLY A 260 -19.74 -4.92 44.27
N ASP A 261 -20.78 -5.73 44.05
CA ASP A 261 -21.73 -6.11 45.10
C ASP A 261 -21.63 -7.63 45.30
N ALA A 262 -20.94 -8.02 46.37
CA ALA A 262 -21.19 -9.22 47.18
C ALA A 262 -20.27 -9.16 48.41
N GLY A 263 -20.91 -9.05 49.58
CA GLY A 263 -20.31 -8.77 50.89
C GLY A 263 -19.53 -9.91 51.58
N PRO A 264 -19.30 -9.79 52.91
CA PRO A 264 -17.97 -9.95 53.50
C PRO A 264 -17.75 -11.22 54.35
N ALA A 265 -16.50 -11.33 54.82
CA ALA A 265 -15.96 -12.12 55.94
C ALA A 265 -15.29 -13.47 55.59
N GLU A 266 -13.99 -13.55 55.81
CA GLU A 266 -13.45 -14.11 57.07
C GLU A 266 -11.96 -13.72 57.22
N GLU A 267 -11.63 -13.03 58.31
CA GLU A 267 -10.25 -12.78 58.75
C GLU A 267 -9.60 -14.09 59.17
N ALA A 268 -8.42 -14.40 58.64
CA ALA A 268 -7.57 -15.46 59.18
C ALA A 268 -6.21 -14.87 59.61
N GLU A 269 -5.96 -14.98 60.93
CA GLU A 269 -4.82 -14.47 61.67
C GLU A 269 -3.45 -14.90 61.12
N VAL A 270 -2.56 -13.92 61.08
CA VAL A 270 -1.12 -14.06 60.80
C VAL A 270 -0.41 -14.69 62.01
N ARG A 271 0.10 -15.91 61.86
CA ARG A 271 0.97 -16.55 62.86
C ARG A 271 2.44 -16.44 62.44
N THR A 272 3.16 -15.48 63.02
CA THR A 272 4.60 -15.28 62.81
C THR A 272 5.43 -16.41 63.45
N LEU A 273 6.26 -17.07 62.66
CA LEU A 273 7.27 -18.02 63.16
C LEU A 273 8.64 -17.36 63.31
N ARG A 274 9.23 -17.64 64.49
CA ARG A 274 10.45 -17.05 65.08
C ARG A 274 11.70 -17.18 64.21
N GLN A 275 12.48 -16.10 64.17
CA GLN A 275 13.87 -16.06 63.72
C GLN A 275 14.75 -17.05 64.51
N ARG A 276 15.52 -17.88 63.79
CA ARG A 276 16.64 -18.64 64.33
C ARG A 276 17.96 -18.22 63.67
N LYS A 277 18.71 -17.45 64.46
CA LYS A 277 20.16 -17.19 64.51
C LYS A 277 21.07 -17.82 63.43
N GLN A 278 21.83 -16.96 62.75
CA GLN A 278 23.05 -17.27 61.97
C GLN A 278 24.14 -17.95 62.82
N PRO A 279 25.14 -18.56 62.15
CA PRO A 279 26.52 -18.29 62.50
C PRO A 279 27.33 -17.72 61.33
N ALA A 280 28.37 -17.01 61.73
CA ALA A 280 29.12 -16.00 60.99
C ALA A 280 30.41 -16.52 60.33
N ARG A 281 31.10 -15.57 59.65
CA ARG A 281 32.50 -15.53 59.14
C ARG A 281 32.69 -16.11 57.73
N ARG A 282 33.33 -15.42 56.78
CA ARG A 282 34.48 -14.50 56.83
C ARG A 282 34.50 -13.59 55.57
N ALA A 283 34.93 -12.34 55.73
CA ALA A 283 35.56 -11.53 54.68
C ALA A 283 37.07 -11.40 55.03
N PRO A 284 37.94 -10.68 54.29
CA PRO A 284 37.85 -10.11 52.93
C PRO A 284 39.15 -10.37 52.10
N LYS A 285 39.19 -9.97 50.81
CA LYS A 285 40.32 -9.16 50.30
C LYS A 285 40.05 -8.56 48.92
N GLU A 286 39.99 -7.23 48.89
CA GLU A 286 40.34 -6.42 47.73
C GLU A 286 41.84 -6.53 47.41
N THR A 287 42.18 -6.39 46.13
CA THR A 287 43.21 -5.51 45.55
C THR A 287 43.08 -5.68 44.04
N GLY A 288 42.90 -4.70 43.17
CA GLY A 288 43.22 -3.28 43.25
C GLY A 288 44.02 -2.92 41.99
N GLY A 289 43.52 -1.96 41.21
CA GLY A 289 44.38 -0.98 40.56
C GLY A 289 44.77 -1.13 39.09
N LYS A 290 44.36 -0.09 38.34
CA LYS A 290 45.07 0.64 37.26
C LYS A 290 45.20 -0.07 35.90
N LYS A 291 44.53 0.44 34.86
CA LYS A 291 44.84 1.66 34.07
C LYS A 291 46.20 1.55 33.38
N SER A 292 46.18 1.60 32.05
CA SER A 292 47.01 2.44 31.16
C SER A 292 47.59 1.69 29.94
N THR A 293 47.34 2.31 28.78
CA THR A 293 48.29 2.60 27.69
C THR A 293 48.73 1.54 26.68
N SER A 294 48.64 2.00 25.41
CA SER A 294 49.50 1.74 24.24
C SER A 294 49.45 0.33 23.65
N THR A 295 49.33 0.15 22.34
CA THR A 295 50.38 0.56 21.40
C THR A 295 49.87 0.63 19.97
N SER A 296 50.17 1.74 19.30
CA SER A 296 50.23 1.87 17.84
C SER A 296 51.68 1.68 17.39
N ALA A 297 51.92 0.91 16.33
CA ALA A 297 53.02 0.98 15.35
C ALA A 297 53.02 -0.35 14.58
N LYS A 298 53.18 -0.44 13.26
CA LYS A 298 54.25 0.13 12.42
C LYS A 298 53.79 -0.03 10.94
N LYS A 299 53.74 1.03 10.11
CA LYS A 299 54.79 1.52 9.17
C LYS A 299 55.15 0.45 8.10
N THR A 300 55.21 0.70 6.79
CA THR A 300 55.79 1.82 6.02
C THR A 300 55.41 1.62 4.52
N ALA A 301 54.91 2.65 3.81
CA ALA A 301 55.61 3.61 2.91
C ALA A 301 55.89 3.06 1.48
N ALA A 302 55.19 3.57 0.46
CA ALA A 302 55.53 4.72 -0.42
C ALA A 302 56.45 4.30 -1.60
N LYS A 303 56.25 4.66 -2.87
CA LYS A 303 56.23 6.02 -3.48
C LYS A 303 56.01 5.82 -5.01
N LYS A 304 54.99 6.39 -5.65
CA LYS A 304 54.92 7.70 -6.37
C LYS A 304 55.95 7.89 -7.50
N THR A 305 55.46 8.12 -8.74
CA THR A 305 55.70 9.27 -9.68
C THR A 305 55.29 8.83 -11.10
N GLU A 306 54.30 9.40 -11.78
CA GLU A 306 54.14 10.74 -12.39
C GLU A 306 54.99 11.02 -13.65
N ALA A 307 54.28 11.29 -14.75
CA ALA A 307 54.52 12.30 -15.79
C ALA A 307 55.00 11.92 -17.22
N LYS A 308 54.31 12.59 -18.17
CA LYS A 308 54.72 13.19 -19.48
C LYS A 308 54.35 12.52 -20.82
N LYS A 309 53.28 13.06 -21.42
CA LYS A 309 53.21 13.92 -22.64
C LYS A 309 54.24 13.69 -23.78
N SER A 310 53.75 13.41 -25.00
CA SER A 310 54.07 14.14 -26.26
C SER A 310 53.38 13.59 -27.53
N THR A 311 52.61 14.46 -28.19
CA THR A 311 52.52 14.76 -29.65
C THR A 311 52.85 13.71 -30.74
N SER A 312 51.94 13.53 -31.73
CA SER A 312 52.02 14.11 -33.11
C SER A 312 51.47 13.21 -34.26
N SER A 313 50.72 13.88 -35.16
CA SER A 313 50.70 13.79 -36.63
C SER A 313 50.05 12.61 -37.41
N ALA A 314 49.13 13.05 -38.31
CA ALA A 314 49.11 12.83 -39.77
C ALA A 314 48.47 11.57 -40.42
N ALA A 315 47.30 11.84 -41.05
CA ALA A 315 47.04 11.80 -42.50
C ALA A 315 46.63 10.49 -43.25
N ARG A 316 45.71 10.73 -44.22
CA ARG A 316 45.28 9.98 -45.44
C ARG A 316 44.10 9.01 -45.23
N LYS A 317 42.91 9.17 -45.83
CA LYS A 317 42.40 9.47 -47.20
C LYS A 317 42.24 8.22 -48.09
N SER A 318 40.99 7.82 -48.32
CA SER A 318 40.42 7.24 -49.56
C SER A 318 38.88 7.44 -49.48
N THR A 319 38.21 8.31 -50.25
CA THR A 319 37.81 8.34 -51.68
C THR A 319 36.92 7.18 -52.17
N ALA A 320 35.62 7.45 -52.33
CA ALA A 320 34.77 7.28 -53.54
C ALA A 320 33.35 7.83 -53.19
N LYS A 321 32.83 8.94 -53.74
CA LYS A 321 32.25 9.19 -55.10
C LYS A 321 31.09 8.20 -55.37
N SER A 322 29.83 8.59 -55.67
CA SER A 322 29.41 9.68 -56.56
C SER A 322 27.94 10.16 -56.37
N THR A 323 27.72 11.40 -56.88
CA THR A 323 26.55 11.94 -57.63
C THR A 323 25.16 11.97 -56.97
N GLN A 324 24.66 13.14 -56.55
CA GLN A 324 23.99 14.18 -57.37
C GLN A 324 22.79 13.70 -58.18
N SER A 325 21.59 14.19 -57.82
CA SER A 325 20.66 14.78 -58.77
C SER A 325 19.78 15.82 -58.07
N ALA A 326 19.65 16.96 -58.72
CA ALA A 326 19.05 18.18 -58.22
C ALA A 326 17.59 18.32 -58.68
N LYS A 327 16.78 18.94 -57.81
CA LYS A 327 15.90 20.08 -58.06
C LYS A 327 14.99 20.07 -59.31
N LYS A 328 13.68 20.16 -59.07
CA LYS A 328 12.84 21.21 -59.68
C LYS A 328 11.51 21.45 -58.93
N THR A 329 11.39 22.68 -58.46
CA THR A 329 10.17 23.43 -58.08
C THR A 329 9.52 24.07 -59.31
N ALA A 330 8.20 24.33 -59.22
CA ALA A 330 7.33 25.33 -59.90
C ALA A 330 6.03 24.66 -60.38
N ASP A 331 4.86 25.27 -60.48
CA ASP A 331 4.18 26.45 -59.92
C ASP A 331 2.70 26.32 -60.43
N ARG A 332 1.80 27.09 -59.83
CA ARG A 332 0.37 27.34 -60.10
C ARG A 332 -0.11 27.33 -61.56
N GLY A 333 -1.39 26.96 -61.72
CA GLY A 333 -2.24 27.36 -62.84
C GLY A 333 -3.74 27.10 -62.59
N THR A 334 -4.53 28.16 -62.48
CA THR A 334 -5.99 28.25 -62.27
C THR A 334 -6.83 28.22 -63.55
N ALA A 335 -8.05 27.62 -63.53
CA ALA A 335 -9.31 28.10 -64.16
C ALA A 335 -10.49 27.12 -63.86
N LYS A 336 -11.57 27.50 -63.14
CA LYS A 336 -12.92 27.98 -63.61
C LYS A 336 -13.66 26.96 -64.51
N LYS A 337 -14.94 26.58 -64.41
CA LYS A 337 -16.26 27.05 -63.88
C LYS A 337 -17.22 25.81 -64.07
N ALA A 338 -18.31 25.49 -63.37
CA ALA A 338 -19.55 26.24 -63.18
C ALA A 338 -20.62 25.41 -62.40
N ALA A 339 -21.54 26.14 -61.73
CA ALA A 339 -22.95 25.84 -61.39
C ALA A 339 -23.29 24.63 -60.46
N GLY A 340 -24.10 24.72 -59.40
CA GLY A 340 -24.97 25.81 -58.93
C GLY A 340 -25.44 25.65 -57.47
N LYS A 341 -25.74 26.83 -56.89
CA LYS A 341 -26.62 27.16 -55.75
C LYS A 341 -27.91 26.30 -55.65
N SER A 342 -28.66 26.18 -54.56
CA SER A 342 -28.57 26.64 -53.16
C SER A 342 -29.83 26.18 -52.38
N THR A 343 -29.62 25.79 -51.12
CA THR A 343 -30.38 26.16 -49.90
C THR A 343 -31.92 26.25 -49.87
N ALA A 344 -32.48 25.40 -48.99
CA ALA A 344 -33.17 25.73 -47.72
C ALA A 344 -34.52 26.49 -47.67
N GLY A 345 -35.39 26.00 -46.77
CA GLY A 345 -36.47 26.72 -46.09
C GLY A 345 -37.87 26.18 -46.44
N LYS A 346 -38.65 25.48 -45.60
CA LYS A 346 -39.22 25.69 -44.23
C LYS A 346 -40.72 26.07 -44.30
N ALA A 347 -41.51 25.38 -43.45
CA ALA A 347 -42.89 25.62 -42.99
C ALA A 347 -44.03 25.22 -43.98
N THR A 348 -45.19 24.69 -43.60
CA THR A 348 -46.11 24.98 -42.45
C THR A 348 -47.06 23.81 -42.12
N ALA A 349 -47.78 23.96 -41.00
CA ALA A 349 -48.55 23.02 -40.18
C ALA A 349 -50.04 22.75 -40.55
N LYS A 350 -50.71 22.02 -39.63
CA LYS A 350 -52.16 21.72 -39.37
C LYS A 350 -52.68 20.39 -39.93
N LYS A 351 -53.48 19.57 -39.22
CA LYS A 351 -54.45 19.83 -38.13
C LYS A 351 -54.83 18.52 -37.40
N THR A 352 -55.14 18.62 -36.11
CA THR A 352 -55.72 17.62 -35.19
C THR A 352 -57.23 17.36 -35.40
N ALA A 353 -57.73 16.13 -35.17
CA ALA A 353 -58.80 15.80 -34.20
C ALA A 353 -59.32 14.33 -34.24
N SER A 354 -59.13 13.63 -33.10
CA SER A 354 -60.08 12.78 -32.32
C SER A 354 -60.77 11.50 -32.84
N ARG A 355 -60.94 10.57 -31.86
CA ARG A 355 -61.78 9.35 -31.76
C ARG A 355 -61.18 8.11 -32.46
N GLY A 356 -60.96 6.95 -31.84
CA GLY A 356 -61.46 6.35 -30.60
C GLY A 356 -61.88 4.90 -30.92
N ARG A 357 -61.68 3.98 -29.96
CA ARG A 357 -62.28 2.63 -29.83
C ARG A 357 -61.45 1.41 -30.30
N SER A 358 -60.99 0.67 -29.28
CA SER A 358 -61.08 -0.80 -29.07
C SER A 358 -60.81 -1.76 -30.24
N ALA A 359 -59.81 -2.62 -30.07
CA ALA A 359 -59.95 -4.04 -29.70
C ALA A 359 -58.56 -4.62 -29.37
#